data_AF-A0A7K1A8W3-F1
#
_entry.id   AF-A0A7K1A8W3-F1
#
_cell.length_a   1.000
_cell.length_b   1.000
_cell.length_c   1.000
_cell.angle_alpha   90.00
_cell.angle_beta   90.00
_cell.angle_gamma   90.00
#
_symmetry.space_group_name_H-M   'P 1'
#
loop_
_entity.id
_entity.type
_entity.pdbx_description
1 polymer ?
#
loop_
_entity_poly.entity_id
_entity_poly.type
_entity_poly.pdbx_seq_one_letter_code
_entity_poly.pdbx_strand_id
1 'polypeptide(L)'
;WKRREWTKWHGQMEGTTVLRARFGLNFFFHWIMVHVPHHVDMRIPMYNLEMATDAIKEAFPGTVHDEPLRFMDFVRNTRTCRLYDFDEGRWYTYREAAQREATQPASESAAA
;
A
#
# COMPACT_ATOMS: atom_id res chain seq x y z
N TRP A 1 -3.44 -7.85 -6.50
CA TRP A 1 -4.69 -8.24 -7.18
C TRP A 1 -4.44 -8.32 -8.67
N LYS A 2 -5.01 -9.32 -9.34
CA LYS A 2 -5.00 -9.28 -10.81
C LYS A 2 -5.74 -8.03 -11.30
N ARG A 3 -5.45 -7.58 -12.52
CA ARG A 3 -6.01 -6.34 -13.09
C ARG A 3 -7.53 -6.25 -12.93
N ARG A 4 -8.24 -7.35 -13.19
CA ARG A 4 -9.71 -7.43 -13.12
C ARG A 4 -10.28 -7.54 -11.71
N GLU A 5 -9.45 -7.91 -10.74
CA GLU A 5 -9.81 -8.01 -9.32
C GLU A 5 -9.57 -6.68 -8.59
N TRP A 6 -8.82 -5.76 -9.17
CA TRP A 6 -8.56 -4.47 -8.55
C TRP A 6 -9.86 -3.67 -8.40
N THR A 7 -10.08 -3.18 -7.18
CA THR A 7 -11.18 -2.26 -6.87
C THR A 7 -10.64 -1.09 -6.06
N LYS A 8 -11.37 0.02 -6.05
CA LYS A 8 -11.07 1.16 -5.16
C LYS A 8 -10.99 0.72 -3.70
N TRP A 9 -11.87 -0.21 -3.29
CA TRP A 9 -11.85 -0.82 -1.97
C TRP A 9 -10.51 -1.50 -1.68
N HIS A 10 -10.08 -2.44 -2.54
CA HIS A 10 -8.80 -3.13 -2.38
C HIS A 10 -7.62 -2.16 -2.32
N GLY A 11 -7.60 -1.15 -3.20
CA GLY A 11 -6.52 -0.16 -3.22
C GLY A 11 -6.47 0.71 -1.96
N GLN A 12 -7.61 1.18 -1.46
CA GLN A 12 -7.66 2.15 -0.37
C GLN A 12 -7.68 1.50 1.02
N MET A 13 -8.44 0.42 1.20
CA MET A 13 -8.68 -0.20 2.50
C MET A 13 -7.68 -1.31 2.83
N GLU A 14 -7.39 -2.17 1.87
CA GLU A 14 -6.53 -3.35 2.08
C GLU A 14 -5.08 -3.12 1.62
N GLY A 15 -4.90 -2.26 0.61
CA GLY A 15 -3.60 -1.96 0.01
C GLY A 15 -2.78 -0.94 0.77
N THR A 16 -3.34 -0.33 1.82
CA THR A 16 -2.66 0.69 2.61
C THR A 16 -2.62 0.34 4.09
N THR A 17 -1.75 1.03 4.82
CA THR A 17 -1.45 0.73 6.21
C THR A 17 -1.47 2.02 7.00
N VAL A 18 -2.05 1.97 8.20
CA VAL A 18 -1.86 2.99 9.23
C VAL A 18 -0.53 2.71 9.91
N LEU A 19 0.42 3.64 9.75
CA LEU A 19 1.75 3.55 10.35
C LEU A 19 1.85 4.54 11.51
N ARG A 20 1.76 4.03 12.74
CA ARG A 20 1.77 4.84 13.96
C ARG A 20 3.17 5.39 14.22
N ALA A 21 3.36 6.69 14.03
CA ALA A 21 4.62 7.34 14.35
C ALA A 21 4.81 7.50 15.86
N ARG A 22 6.07 7.55 16.31
CA ARG A 22 6.41 7.83 17.71
C ARG A 22 6.07 9.29 18.06
N PHE A 23 5.93 9.57 19.36
CA PHE A 23 5.47 10.87 19.88
C PHE A 23 6.17 12.06 19.20
N GLY A 24 5.38 13.04 18.77
CA GLY A 24 5.84 14.26 18.09
C GLY A 24 6.12 14.09 16.58
N LEU A 25 6.44 12.90 16.08
CA LEU A 25 6.72 12.69 14.65
C LEU A 25 5.48 12.89 13.78
N ASN A 26 4.29 12.53 14.29
CA ASN A 26 3.03 12.78 13.58
C ASN A 26 2.85 14.26 13.23
N PHE A 27 3.31 15.19 14.07
CA PHE A 27 3.25 16.62 13.78
C PHE A 27 4.09 16.98 12.55
N PHE A 28 5.34 16.51 12.50
CA PHE A 28 6.23 16.75 11.36
C PHE A 28 5.74 16.06 10.07
N PHE A 29 5.14 14.89 10.21
CA PHE A 29 4.54 14.15 9.10
C PHE A 29 3.11 14.60 8.77
N HIS A 30 2.56 15.59 9.47
CA HIS A 30 1.18 16.03 9.26
C HIS A 30 0.16 14.87 9.31
N TRP A 31 0.41 13.88 10.16
CA TRP A 31 -0.36 12.63 10.29
C TRP A 31 -0.53 11.83 8.98
N ILE A 32 0.25 12.10 7.92
CA ILE A 32 0.12 11.41 6.62
C ILE A 32 0.32 9.89 6.71
N MET A 33 1.01 9.43 7.76
CA MET A 33 1.23 8.01 8.01
C MET A 33 -0.03 7.29 8.52
N VAL A 34 -1.05 8.02 8.95
CA VAL A 34 -2.40 7.51 9.24
C VAL A 34 -3.20 7.48 7.92
N HIS A 35 -2.73 6.63 7.01
CA HIS A 35 -3.00 6.81 5.58
C HIS A 35 -4.39 6.30 5.14
N VAL A 36 -4.91 5.24 5.75
CA VAL A 36 -6.20 4.63 5.37
C VAL A 36 -7.36 5.65 5.38
N PRO A 37 -7.66 6.35 6.48
CA PRO A 37 -8.75 7.35 6.49
C PRO A 37 -8.49 8.50 5.51
N HIS A 38 -7.23 8.89 5.29
CA HIS A 38 -6.87 9.92 4.32
C HIS A 38 -7.22 9.51 2.88
N HIS A 39 -7.01 8.24 2.51
CA HIS A 39 -7.41 7.72 1.20
C HIS A 39 -8.92 7.55 1.05
N VAL A 40 -9.60 7.15 2.13
CA VAL A 40 -11.06 6.98 2.13
C VAL A 40 -11.75 8.33 1.94
N ASP A 41 -11.33 9.36 2.68
CA ASP A 41 -11.83 10.71 2.53
C ASP A 41 -10.76 11.77 2.87
N MET A 42 -10.18 12.37 1.84
CA MET A 42 -9.14 13.39 1.96
C MET A 42 -9.61 14.69 2.63
N ARG A 43 -10.93 14.87 2.83
CA ARG A 43 -11.50 16.04 3.52
C ARG A 43 -11.40 15.93 5.04
N ILE A 44 -11.11 14.73 5.57
CA ILE A 44 -10.89 14.53 7.01
C ILE A 44 -9.62 15.30 7.40
N PRO A 45 -9.70 16.27 8.32
CA PRO A 45 -8.52 17.02 8.72
C PRO A 45 -7.53 16.12 9.46
N MET A 46 -6.23 16.43 9.34
CA MET A 46 -5.14 15.58 9.86
C MET A 46 -5.26 15.23 11.35
N TYR A 47 -5.79 16.14 12.17
CA TYR A 47 -6.00 15.92 13.61
C TYR A 47 -7.16 14.97 13.95
N ASN A 48 -8.00 14.61 12.97
CA ASN A 48 -9.10 13.65 13.12
C ASN A 48 -8.79 12.27 12.50
N LEU A 49 -7.62 12.07 11.88
CA LEU A 49 -7.29 10.81 11.20
C LEU A 49 -7.23 9.62 12.17
N GLU A 50 -6.81 9.83 13.41
CA GLU A 50 -6.76 8.77 14.43
C GLU A 50 -8.19 8.31 14.78
N MET A 51 -9.09 9.26 15.07
CA MET A 51 -10.51 8.97 15.34
C MET A 51 -11.19 8.30 14.14
N ALA A 52 -10.90 8.76 12.92
CA ALA A 52 -11.43 8.14 11.70
C ALA A 52 -10.90 6.71 11.52
N THR A 53 -9.64 6.45 11.85
CA THR A 53 -9.07 5.08 11.82
C THR A 53 -9.83 4.16 12.75
N ASP A 54 -10.12 4.59 13.97
CA ASP A 54 -10.83 3.76 14.95
C ASP A 54 -12.27 3.46 14.50
N ALA A 55 -12.98 4.47 13.96
CA ALA A 55 -14.31 4.27 13.38
C ALA A 55 -14.32 3.30 12.18
N ILE A 56 -13.29 3.36 11.33
CA ILE A 56 -13.14 2.43 10.19
C ILE A 56 -12.86 1.01 10.69
N LYS A 57 -12.01 0.85 11.71
CA LYS A 57 -11.70 -0.48 12.31
C LYS A 57 -12.93 -1.11 12.97
N GLU A 58 -13.79 -0.31 13.58
CA GLU A 58 -15.05 -0.75 14.14
C GLU A 58 -16.03 -1.22 13.06
N ALA A 59 -16.16 -0.44 11.97
CA ALA A 59 -17.06 -0.78 10.87
C ALA A 59 -16.56 -1.97 10.02
N PHE A 60 -15.24 -2.13 9.88
CA PHE A 60 -14.59 -3.13 9.02
C PHE A 60 -13.48 -3.88 9.79
N PRO A 61 -13.88 -4.75 10.75
CA PRO A 61 -12.93 -5.46 11.59
C PRO A 61 -12.03 -6.38 10.77
N GLY A 62 -10.72 -6.29 10.98
CA GLY A 62 -9.71 -7.13 10.32
C GLY A 62 -9.27 -6.64 8.94
N THR A 63 -9.82 -5.55 8.41
CA THR A 63 -9.41 -4.99 7.11
C THR A 63 -8.21 -4.05 7.23
N VAL A 64 -8.20 -3.19 8.25
CA VAL A 64 -7.17 -2.15 8.41
C VAL A 64 -5.89 -2.74 8.98
N HIS A 65 -4.79 -2.62 8.25
CA HIS A 65 -3.44 -2.88 8.77
C HIS A 65 -2.96 -1.68 9.60
N ASP A 66 -2.64 -1.91 10.87
CA ASP A 66 -2.27 -0.87 11.84
C ASP A 66 -0.99 -1.29 12.57
N GLU A 67 0.12 -0.65 12.22
CA GLU A 67 1.48 -1.08 12.58
C GLU A 67 2.32 0.11 13.07
N PRO A 68 3.35 -0.12 13.91
CA PRO A 68 4.28 0.93 14.30
C PRO A 68 5.18 1.34 13.13
N LEU A 69 5.41 2.64 12.96
CA LEU A 69 6.39 3.13 11.99
C LEU A 69 7.82 2.84 12.48
N ARG A 70 8.52 1.93 11.79
CA ARG A 70 9.92 1.59 12.10
C ARG A 70 10.80 1.82 10.88
N PHE A 71 11.89 2.55 11.07
CA PHE A 71 12.86 2.82 10.00
C PHE A 71 13.47 1.53 9.43
N MET A 72 13.73 0.52 10.26
CA MET A 72 14.28 -0.76 9.79
C MET A 72 13.28 -1.55 8.92
N ASP A 73 11.98 -1.35 9.11
CA ASP A 73 10.97 -1.97 8.24
C ASP A 73 10.98 -1.32 6.86
N PHE A 74 11.15 0.01 6.79
CA PHE A 74 11.38 0.71 5.52
C PHE A 74 12.64 0.20 4.80
N VAL A 75 13.77 0.06 5.51
CA VAL A 75 15.01 -0.47 4.92
C VAL A 75 14.82 -1.91 4.44
N ARG A 76 14.16 -2.77 5.23
CA ARG A 76 13.89 -4.16 4.85
C ARG A 76 13.00 -4.22 3.60
N ASN A 77 11.90 -3.47 3.59
CA ASN A 77 10.93 -3.48 2.50
C ASN A 77 11.53 -2.97 1.18
N THR A 78 12.33 -1.89 1.23
CA THR A 78 13.00 -1.33 0.05
C THR A 78 14.11 -2.23 -0.52
N ARG A 79 14.74 -3.08 0.32
CA ARG A 79 15.68 -4.10 -0.16
C ARG A 79 15.01 -5.28 -0.82
N THR A 80 13.73 -5.51 -0.51
CA THR A 80 12.91 -6.55 -1.11
C THR A 80 11.98 -5.99 -2.18
N CYS A 81 12.38 -4.93 -2.90
CA CYS A 81 11.58 -4.41 -4.01
C CYS A 81 11.31 -5.52 -5.04
N ARG A 82 10.04 -5.60 -5.45
CA ARG A 82 9.53 -6.60 -6.38
C ARG A 82 8.69 -5.91 -7.46
N LEU A 83 8.61 -6.54 -8.62
CA LEU A 83 7.69 -6.18 -9.69
C LEU A 83 6.44 -7.05 -9.56
N TYR A 84 5.27 -6.44 -9.69
CA TYR A 84 4.01 -7.18 -9.68
C TYR A 84 3.52 -7.42 -11.10
N ASP A 85 3.24 -8.68 -11.42
CA ASP A 85 2.56 -9.04 -12.65
C ASP A 85 1.04 -9.06 -12.39
N PHE A 86 0.33 -8.19 -13.12
CA PHE A 86 -1.12 -8.00 -12.96
C PHE A 86 -1.97 -9.07 -13.65
N ASP A 87 -1.39 -9.91 -14.52
CA ASP A 87 -2.09 -10.97 -15.23
C ASP A 87 -1.98 -12.30 -14.46
N GLU A 88 -0.76 -12.64 -14.02
CA GLU A 88 -0.50 -13.81 -13.18
C GLU A 88 -0.85 -13.56 -11.70
N GLY A 89 -0.87 -12.29 -11.28
CA GLY A 89 -1.19 -11.91 -9.90
C GLY A 89 -0.05 -12.18 -8.91
N ARG A 90 1.20 -12.23 -9.39
CA ARG A 90 2.38 -12.67 -8.63
C ARG A 90 3.45 -11.57 -8.54
N TRP A 91 4.19 -11.55 -7.43
CA TRP A 91 5.39 -10.73 -7.27
C TRP A 91 6.65 -11.46 -7.77
N TYR A 92 7.47 -10.74 -8.54
CA TYR A 92 8.78 -11.16 -9.03
C TYR A 92 9.90 -10.32 -8.43
N THR A 93 11.04 -10.93 -8.15
CA THR A 93 12.28 -10.19 -7.96
C THR A 93 12.75 -9.58 -9.28
N TYR A 94 13.56 -8.52 -9.23
CA TYR A 94 14.11 -7.91 -10.46
C TYR A 94 14.91 -8.88 -11.32
N ARG A 95 15.63 -9.82 -10.70
CA ARG A 95 16.37 -10.85 -11.41
C ARG A 95 15.44 -11.82 -12.16
N GLU A 96 14.36 -12.27 -11.53
CA GLU A 96 13.37 -13.13 -12.19
C GLU A 96 12.65 -12.39 -13.32
N ALA A 97 12.31 -11.11 -13.11
CA ALA A 97 11.67 -10.29 -14.14
C ALA A 97 12.57 -10.08 -15.37
N ALA A 98 13.85 -9.76 -15.16
CA ALA A 98 14.82 -9.59 -16.25
C ALA A 98 15.03 -10.89 -17.06
N GLN A 99 15.08 -12.04 -16.38
CA GLN A 99 15.16 -13.35 -17.04
C GLN A 99 13.92 -13.65 -17.90
N ARG A 100 12.74 -13.28 -17.40
CA ARG A 100 11.48 -13.44 -18.13
C ARG A 100 11.42 -12.55 -19.36
N GLU A 101 11.79 -11.28 -19.25
CA GLU A 101 11.86 -10.35 -20.37
C GLU A 101 12.81 -10.85 -21.47
N ALA A 102 13.99 -11.38 -21.09
CA ALA A 102 14.93 -11.96 -22.04
C ALA A 102 14.42 -13.24 -22.74
N THR A 103 13.43 -13.92 -22.16
CA THR A 103 12.87 -15.18 -22.69
C THR A 103 11.54 -14.95 -23.42
N GLN A 104 10.85 -13.84 -23.17
CA GLN A 104 9.63 -13.47 -23.87
C GLN A 104 10.00 -12.90 -25.25
N PRO A 105 9.54 -13.50 -26.36
CA PRO A 105 9.61 -12.83 -27.64
C PRO A 105 8.82 -11.53 -27.54
N ALA A 106 9.31 -10.45 -28.17
CA ALA A 106 8.69 -9.14 -28.12
C ALA A 106 7.21 -9.21 -28.52
N SER A 107 6.31 -9.31 -27.53
CA SER A 107 4.89 -9.21 -27.77
C SER A 107 4.55 -7.74 -27.84
N GLU A 108 3.95 -7.33 -28.96
CA GLU A 108 3.43 -5.98 -29.19
C GLU A 108 2.71 -5.46 -27.95
N SER A 109 3.09 -4.23 -27.57
CA SER A 109 2.44 -3.38 -26.59
C SER A 109 0.91 -3.52 -26.67
N ALA A 110 0.31 -4.28 -25.76
CA ALA A 110 -1.13 -4.26 -25.53
C ALA A 110 -1.48 -2.93 -24.85
N ALA A 111 -1.61 -1.89 -25.67
CA ALA A 111 -2.30 -0.66 -25.31
C ALA A 111 -3.81 -0.95 -25.32
N ALA A 112 -4.43 -0.94 -24.14
CA ALA A 112 -5.84 -0.63 -23.90
C ALA A 112 -6.08 -0.39 -22.41
#